data_AF-A0A1N6LXH5-F1
#
_entry.id   AF-A0A1N6LXH5-F1
#
_cell.length_a   1.000
_cell.length_b   1.000
_cell.length_c   1.000
_cell.angle_alpha   90.00
_cell.angle_beta   90.00
_cell.angle_gamma   90.00
#
_symmetry.space_group_name_H-M   'P 1'
#
loop_
_entity.id
_entity.type
_entity.pdbx_description
1 polymer ?
#
loop_
_entity_poly.entity_id
_entity_poly.type
_entity_poly.pdbx_seq_one_letter_code
_entity_poly.pdbx_strand_id
1 'polypeptide(L)'
;MADVSDLFIERLYRISDQSFKKCGTSIMLINQEGDVLYKIMPISNYTEARFYQLAYQNTLDTSNVYLDIHTDEVWGIVSELDYDCSIAIGLENIIYGYEIPAVADIKLGMSHPMNYTYESDVSSDDIPKYIDKWRSIKSQLRNEYFNDPIKANSLIRQITAQMIGLPSQYHHYSTDDIYNLLKKWRQIQASHDTTQASLGLRICSMNYKNCDSEVTDLTPNISKNFTDNECINHISRYIEIGNLWRISNKIKLLSKWISNQHVTFCATSLLIVFDQNNLENFDVRWIDFNYVLPIKHKKSDSCDVNVLKGLQLISNLCVR
;
A
#
# COMPACT_ATOMS: atom_id res chain seq x y z
N MET A 1 27.48 26.08 -9.57
CA MET A 1 27.09 24.78 -9.00
C MET A 1 25.72 24.50 -9.57
N ALA A 2 25.60 23.51 -10.45
CA ALA A 2 24.29 23.06 -10.89
C ALA A 2 23.60 22.38 -9.70
N ASP A 3 22.32 22.68 -9.53
CA ASP A 3 21.52 22.15 -8.43
C ASP A 3 21.46 20.62 -8.53
N VAL A 4 21.84 19.94 -7.45
CA VAL A 4 21.89 18.46 -7.43
C VAL A 4 20.47 17.88 -7.56
N SER A 5 19.44 18.68 -7.23
CA SER A 5 18.02 18.38 -7.37
C SER A 5 17.57 18.30 -8.85
N ASP A 6 18.01 19.21 -9.70
CA ASP A 6 17.66 19.24 -11.13
C ASP A 6 18.27 18.06 -11.90
N LEU A 7 19.54 17.73 -11.61
CA LEU A 7 20.24 16.58 -12.19
C LEU A 7 19.64 15.22 -11.76
N PHE A 8 19.03 15.16 -10.57
CA PHE A 8 18.39 13.96 -10.08
C PHE A 8 17.04 13.73 -10.76
N ILE A 9 16.23 14.77 -10.94
CA ILE A 9 14.91 14.67 -11.60
C ILE A 9 15.05 14.40 -13.11
N GLU A 10 16.04 14.96 -13.79
CA GLU A 10 16.29 14.70 -15.22
C GLU A 10 16.60 13.21 -15.52
N ARG A 11 17.00 12.44 -14.50
CA ARG A 11 17.32 11.01 -14.60
C ARG A 11 16.18 10.09 -14.16
N LEU A 12 15.02 10.64 -13.81
CA LEU A 12 13.90 9.89 -13.26
C LEU A 12 12.69 9.90 -14.18
N TYR A 13 12.16 8.72 -14.48
CA TYR A 13 10.95 8.57 -15.30
C TYR A 13 9.71 8.34 -14.42
N ARG A 14 8.56 8.93 -14.79
CA ARG A 14 7.29 8.62 -14.12
C ARG A 14 6.80 7.24 -14.56
N ILE A 15 6.46 6.39 -13.59
CA ILE A 15 5.92 5.04 -13.87
C ILE A 15 4.55 5.08 -14.57
N SER A 16 3.85 6.23 -14.56
CA SER A 16 2.60 6.41 -15.33
C SER A 16 2.76 6.12 -16.82
N ASP A 17 3.98 6.31 -17.35
CA ASP A 17 4.27 6.16 -18.77
C ASP A 17 4.67 4.73 -19.13
N GLN A 18 4.88 3.86 -18.12
CA GLN A 18 5.36 2.48 -18.30
C GLN A 18 4.35 1.39 -17.88
N SER A 19 3.06 1.70 -17.66
CA SER A 19 1.99 0.70 -17.40
C SER A 19 2.09 -0.17 -16.12
N PHE A 20 3.15 -0.02 -15.30
CA PHE A 20 3.40 -0.87 -14.12
C PHE A 20 2.83 -0.34 -12.79
N LYS A 21 2.41 0.92 -12.72
CA LYS A 21 1.78 1.46 -11.49
C LYS A 21 0.34 0.98 -11.38
N LYS A 22 0.12 -0.09 -10.60
CA LYS A 22 -1.20 -0.73 -10.50
C LYS A 22 -2.10 -0.15 -9.41
N CYS A 23 -1.56 0.38 -8.31
CA CYS A 23 -2.35 1.04 -7.26
C CYS A 23 -1.56 2.12 -6.48
N GLY A 24 -2.26 2.90 -5.65
CA GLY A 24 -1.64 3.88 -4.74
C GLY A 24 -1.65 5.33 -5.22
N THR A 25 -1.54 6.27 -4.27
CA THR A 25 -1.61 7.72 -4.53
C THR A 25 -0.23 8.39 -4.57
N SER A 26 0.82 7.68 -4.18
CA SER A 26 2.19 8.19 -4.16
C SER A 26 2.70 8.40 -5.57
N ILE A 27 3.53 9.41 -5.77
CA ILE A 27 4.26 9.57 -7.04
C ILE A 27 5.41 8.57 -6.99
N MET A 28 5.52 7.75 -8.03
CA MET A 28 6.55 6.72 -8.16
C MET A 28 7.38 7.08 -9.38
N LEU A 29 8.68 7.17 -9.17
CA LEU A 29 9.67 7.41 -10.21
C LEU A 29 10.61 6.21 -10.30
N ILE A 30 11.29 6.05 -11.42
CA ILE A 30 12.29 5.00 -11.65
C ILE A 30 13.57 5.64 -12.18
N ASN A 31 14.73 5.14 -11.76
CA ASN A 31 16.02 5.59 -12.32
C ASN A 31 16.20 5.16 -13.78
N GLN A 32 17.29 5.62 -14.38
CA GLN A 32 17.62 5.31 -15.78
C GLN A 32 17.91 3.83 -15.98
N GLU A 33 18.56 3.20 -15.00
CA GLU A 33 18.92 1.79 -15.04
C GLU A 33 17.70 0.88 -14.88
N GLY A 34 16.64 1.36 -14.22
CA GLY A 34 15.38 0.64 -14.05
C GLY A 34 15.32 -0.25 -12.80
N ASP A 35 16.39 -0.35 -12.02
CA ASP A 35 16.52 -1.23 -10.86
C ASP A 35 16.08 -0.57 -9.54
N VAL A 36 15.96 0.76 -9.51
CA VAL A 36 15.55 1.52 -8.32
C VAL A 36 14.27 2.31 -8.58
N LEU A 37 13.30 2.12 -7.69
CA LEU A 37 12.05 2.85 -7.64
C LEU A 37 12.09 3.89 -6.52
N TYR A 38 11.74 5.14 -6.84
CA TYR A 38 11.60 6.22 -5.87
C TYR A 38 10.13 6.52 -5.57
N LYS A 39 9.73 6.33 -4.32
CA LYS A 39 8.39 6.68 -3.83
C LYS A 39 8.44 8.04 -3.15
N ILE A 40 7.85 9.04 -3.80
CA ILE A 40 7.75 10.40 -3.27
C ILE A 40 6.56 10.49 -2.31
N MET A 41 6.80 11.09 -1.15
CA MET A 41 5.81 11.32 -0.11
C MET A 41 6.00 12.70 0.55
N PRO A 42 4.92 13.33 1.04
CA PRO A 42 5.04 14.58 1.76
C PRO A 42 5.75 14.39 3.11
N ILE A 43 6.59 15.34 3.54
CA ILE A 43 7.27 15.31 4.85
C ILE A 43 6.26 15.14 5.99
N SER A 44 5.04 15.65 5.87
CA SER A 44 4.00 15.45 6.89
C SER A 44 3.54 13.99 7.09
N ASN A 45 3.93 13.06 6.21
CA ASN A 45 3.55 11.65 6.26
C ASN A 45 4.70 10.71 5.88
N TYR A 46 5.86 10.91 6.52
CA TYR A 46 7.07 10.08 6.36
C TYR A 46 7.08 8.79 7.20
N THR A 47 5.93 8.33 7.69
CA THR A 47 5.81 7.15 8.55
C THR A 47 6.37 5.89 7.88
N GLU A 48 6.14 5.73 6.58
CA GLU A 48 6.68 4.64 5.78
C GLU A 48 8.22 4.72 5.69
N ALA A 49 8.77 5.91 5.43
CA ALA A 49 10.22 6.11 5.41
C ALA A 49 10.86 5.79 6.76
N ARG A 50 10.23 6.24 7.86
CA ARG A 50 10.68 5.93 9.22
C ARG A 50 10.61 4.43 9.52
N PHE A 51 9.57 3.74 9.04
CA PHE A 51 9.47 2.29 9.19
C PHE A 51 10.64 1.57 8.51
N TYR A 52 10.91 1.88 7.24
CA TYR A 52 12.05 1.30 6.52
C TYR A 52 13.39 1.61 7.19
N GLN A 53 13.58 2.84 7.70
CA GLN A 53 14.78 3.21 8.45
C GLN A 53 14.96 2.35 9.71
N LEU A 54 13.90 2.15 10.50
CA LEU A 54 13.96 1.34 11.73
C LEU A 54 14.20 -0.15 11.43
N ALA A 55 13.57 -0.67 10.38
CA ALA A 55 13.77 -2.02 9.89
C ALA A 55 15.23 -2.25 9.45
N TYR A 56 15.81 -1.30 8.71
CA TYR A 56 17.18 -1.39 8.20
C TYR A 56 18.25 -1.27 9.29
N GLN A 57 18.04 -0.40 10.28
CA GLN A 57 18.99 -0.17 11.36
C GLN A 57 19.08 -1.34 12.38
N ASN A 58 18.51 -2.51 12.08
CA ASN A 58 18.45 -3.69 12.95
C ASN A 58 17.85 -3.42 14.35
N THR A 59 17.05 -2.36 14.50
CA THR A 59 16.28 -2.12 15.74
C THR A 59 15.04 -3.02 15.84
N LEU A 60 14.67 -3.65 14.72
CA LEU A 60 13.73 -4.76 14.62
C LEU A 60 14.52 -5.97 14.08
N ASP A 61 14.40 -7.15 14.68
CA ASP A 61 15.01 -8.36 14.13
C ASP A 61 14.25 -8.80 12.88
N THR A 62 14.63 -8.27 11.72
CA THR A 62 14.01 -8.54 10.42
C THR A 62 14.73 -9.66 9.67
N SER A 63 15.74 -10.31 10.26
CA SER A 63 16.54 -11.36 9.59
C SER A 63 15.71 -12.53 9.03
N ASN A 64 14.52 -12.75 9.59
CA ASN A 64 13.57 -13.79 9.18
C ASN A 64 12.38 -13.27 8.35
N VAL A 65 12.31 -11.95 8.13
CA VAL A 65 11.29 -11.31 7.31
C VAL A 65 12.00 -10.76 6.10
N TYR A 66 11.61 -11.21 4.92
CA TYR A 66 12.04 -10.65 3.63
C TYR A 66 11.47 -9.23 3.44
N LEU A 67 11.75 -8.36 4.40
CA LEU A 67 11.83 -6.93 4.21
C LEU A 67 12.99 -6.59 3.27
N ASP A 68 13.90 -7.56 2.99
CA ASP A 68 15.12 -7.47 2.15
C ASP A 68 15.23 -6.11 1.48
N ILE A 69 15.64 -5.16 2.31
CA ILE A 69 15.99 -3.84 1.87
C ILE A 69 17.38 -4.09 1.29
N HIS A 70 17.39 -4.70 0.09
CA HIS A 70 18.61 -5.17 -0.54
C HIS A 70 19.26 -3.99 -1.23
N THR A 71 19.70 -3.05 -0.41
CA THR A 71 20.67 -2.07 -0.80
C THR A 71 21.50 -1.77 0.45
N ASP A 72 22.82 -1.80 0.29
CA ASP A 72 23.75 -0.97 1.09
C ASP A 72 23.47 0.54 0.93
N GLU A 73 22.35 0.88 0.29
CA GLU A 73 21.88 2.17 -0.14
C GLU A 73 20.34 2.21 0.02
N VAL A 74 19.83 2.14 1.25
CA VAL A 74 18.69 3.02 1.52
C VAL A 74 19.27 4.39 1.27
N TRP A 75 19.10 4.93 0.05
CA TRP A 75 19.34 6.33 -0.22
C TRP A 75 18.31 7.04 0.64
N GLY A 76 18.73 7.30 1.88
CA GLY A 76 17.93 7.97 2.89
C GLY A 76 17.43 9.26 2.30
N ILE A 77 16.22 9.66 2.71
CA ILE A 77 15.57 10.96 2.45
C ILE A 77 16.34 11.73 1.36
N VAL A 78 16.06 11.40 0.09
CA VAL A 78 16.80 12.03 -1.02
C VAL A 78 16.32 13.46 -1.13
N SER A 79 17.00 14.34 -0.38
CA SER A 79 16.86 15.80 -0.35
C SER A 79 15.47 16.36 -0.04
N GLU A 80 15.43 17.53 0.59
CA GLU A 80 14.33 18.46 0.33
C GLU A 80 14.37 18.74 -1.17
N LEU A 81 13.39 18.22 -1.92
CA LEU A 81 13.13 18.77 -3.24
C LEU A 81 12.76 20.24 -3.02
N ASP A 82 13.48 21.18 -3.63
CA ASP A 82 13.30 22.64 -3.46
C ASP A 82 11.85 23.11 -3.71
N TYR A 83 11.03 22.23 -4.29
CA TYR A 83 9.59 22.36 -4.36
C TYR A 83 8.90 21.48 -3.30
N ASP A 84 8.37 22.13 -2.26
CA ASP A 84 7.23 21.66 -1.45
C ASP A 84 7.43 20.53 -0.42
N CYS A 85 8.47 20.59 0.43
CA CYS A 85 8.51 19.80 1.68
C CYS A 85 8.18 18.30 1.48
N SER A 86 8.83 17.66 0.50
CA SER A 86 8.62 16.25 0.16
C SER A 86 9.92 15.46 0.29
N ILE A 87 9.80 14.17 0.58
CA ILE A 87 10.91 13.22 0.63
C ILE A 87 10.67 12.09 -0.37
N ALA A 88 11.75 11.48 -0.84
CA ALA A 88 11.69 10.22 -1.57
C ALA A 88 12.35 9.10 -0.75
N ILE A 89 11.76 7.90 -0.83
CA ILE A 89 12.43 6.65 -0.44
C ILE A 89 12.80 5.87 -1.70
N GLY A 90 14.08 5.48 -1.80
CA GLY A 90 14.55 4.52 -2.79
C GLY A 90 14.19 3.09 -2.35
N LEU A 91 13.60 2.33 -3.26
CA LEU A 91 13.16 0.94 -3.07
C LEU A 91 13.66 0.13 -4.26
N GLU A 92 13.98 -1.14 -4.03
CA GLU A 92 14.27 -2.10 -5.09
C GLU A 92 13.07 -2.19 -6.05
N ASN A 93 13.34 -2.11 -7.36
CA ASN A 93 12.34 -2.48 -8.36
C ASN A 93 12.29 -4.00 -8.49
N ILE A 94 11.38 -4.63 -7.74
CA ILE A 94 11.30 -6.10 -7.62
C ILE A 94 10.94 -6.84 -8.91
N ILE A 95 10.53 -6.12 -9.96
CA ILE A 95 10.27 -6.70 -11.29
C ILE A 95 11.39 -6.39 -12.29
N TYR A 96 12.48 -5.76 -11.83
CA TYR A 96 13.63 -5.51 -12.69
C TYR A 96 14.22 -6.83 -13.18
N GLY A 97 14.49 -6.89 -14.49
CA GLY A 97 14.98 -8.11 -15.15
C GLY A 97 13.93 -9.18 -15.45
N TYR A 98 12.65 -8.97 -15.13
CA TYR A 98 11.57 -9.89 -15.50
C TYR A 98 11.16 -9.63 -16.96
N GLU A 99 11.01 -10.68 -17.76
CA GLU A 99 10.61 -10.55 -19.16
C GLU A 99 9.10 -10.37 -19.30
N ILE A 100 8.31 -11.20 -18.62
CA ILE A 100 6.84 -11.12 -18.63
C ILE A 100 6.32 -11.18 -17.19
N PRO A 101 6.47 -10.11 -16.40
CA PRO A 101 6.10 -10.10 -15.00
C PRO A 101 4.58 -10.28 -14.81
N ALA A 102 4.19 -11.31 -14.08
CA ALA A 102 2.91 -11.40 -13.43
C ALA A 102 3.02 -10.71 -12.05
N VAL A 103 2.01 -9.92 -11.67
CA VAL A 103 2.04 -9.11 -10.44
C VAL A 103 0.70 -9.19 -9.72
N ALA A 104 0.71 -9.54 -8.44
CA ALA A 104 -0.45 -9.49 -7.55
C ALA A 104 -0.16 -8.61 -6.33
N ASP A 105 -0.92 -7.53 -6.18
CA ASP A 105 -0.96 -6.69 -4.97
C ASP A 105 -2.16 -7.11 -4.13
N ILE A 106 -1.86 -7.77 -3.00
CA ILE A 106 -2.86 -8.28 -2.06
C ILE A 106 -2.79 -7.45 -0.79
N LYS A 107 -3.81 -6.64 -0.53
CA LYS A 107 -3.91 -5.85 0.69
C LYS A 107 -4.24 -6.74 1.87
N LEU A 108 -3.47 -6.63 2.95
CA LEU A 108 -3.59 -7.42 4.17
C LEU A 108 -4.17 -6.61 5.33
N GLY A 109 -4.73 -7.34 6.30
CA GLY A 109 -5.21 -6.80 7.57
C GLY A 109 -6.57 -6.16 7.47
N MET A 110 -7.11 -5.66 8.59
CA MET A 110 -8.28 -4.79 8.56
C MET A 110 -7.85 -3.33 8.50
N SER A 111 -8.77 -2.47 8.11
CA SER A 111 -8.61 -1.04 8.23
C SER A 111 -8.55 -0.60 9.69
N HIS A 112 -7.46 0.11 10.01
CA HIS A 112 -7.23 0.97 11.17
C HIS A 112 -8.02 0.68 12.48
N PRO A 113 -7.40 0.04 13.49
CA PRO A 113 -7.86 0.14 14.88
C PRO A 113 -7.32 1.43 15.52
N MET A 114 -7.45 2.57 14.83
CA MET A 114 -7.16 3.84 15.49
C MET A 114 -8.23 4.09 16.55
N ASN A 115 -7.86 3.81 17.80
CA ASN A 115 -8.44 4.33 19.04
C ASN A 115 -8.35 5.87 19.13
N TYR A 116 -8.47 6.60 18.01
CA TYR A 116 -9.04 7.93 18.11
C TYR A 116 -10.52 7.69 18.38
N THR A 117 -10.90 7.88 19.63
CA THR A 117 -12.25 8.18 20.11
C THR A 117 -12.75 9.47 19.48
N TYR A 118 -12.74 9.54 18.15
CA TYR A 118 -13.82 10.22 17.46
C TYR A 118 -14.92 9.17 17.41
N GLU A 119 -15.60 8.97 18.54
CA GLU A 119 -16.99 8.54 18.47
C GLU A 119 -17.63 9.54 17.53
N SER A 120 -17.87 9.13 16.30
CA SER A 120 -18.46 10.04 15.35
C SER A 120 -19.89 10.21 15.81
N ASP A 121 -20.23 11.40 16.31
CA ASP A 121 -21.63 11.82 16.44
C ASP A 121 -22.36 11.76 15.08
N VAL A 122 -21.61 11.63 13.99
CA VAL A 122 -22.10 11.26 12.67
C VAL A 122 -22.58 9.81 12.66
N SER A 123 -23.84 9.62 12.30
CA SER A 123 -24.43 8.30 12.06
C SER A 123 -23.60 7.50 11.06
N SER A 124 -23.46 6.19 11.28
CA SER A 124 -22.80 5.28 10.34
C SER A 124 -23.37 5.37 8.93
N ASP A 125 -24.67 5.68 8.82
CA ASP A 125 -25.39 5.78 7.55
C ASP A 125 -25.02 7.05 6.75
N ASP A 126 -24.53 8.09 7.43
CA ASP A 126 -24.13 9.35 6.80
C ASP A 126 -22.65 9.35 6.38
N ILE A 127 -21.81 8.50 6.97
CA ILE A 127 -20.38 8.40 6.64
C ILE A 127 -20.12 8.22 5.13
N PRO A 128 -20.82 7.33 4.40
CA PRO A 128 -20.63 7.16 2.96
C PRO A 128 -20.79 8.46 2.16
N LYS A 129 -21.75 9.32 2.53
CA LYS A 129 -22.01 10.60 1.86
C LYS A 129 -20.80 11.53 1.94
N TYR A 130 -20.17 11.62 3.11
CA TYR A 130 -18.98 12.46 3.31
C TYR A 130 -17.77 11.90 2.56
N ILE A 131 -17.59 10.58 2.58
CA ILE A 131 -16.54 9.92 1.81
C ILE A 131 -16.71 10.19 0.31
N ASP A 132 -17.92 10.06 -0.23
CA ASP A 132 -18.17 10.27 -1.66
C ASP A 132 -18.00 11.74 -2.07
N LYS A 133 -18.41 12.69 -1.22
CA LYS A 133 -18.13 14.11 -1.46
C LYS A 133 -16.63 14.38 -1.49
N TRP A 134 -15.89 13.86 -0.52
CA TRP A 134 -14.43 13.98 -0.48
C TRP A 134 -13.76 13.32 -1.70
N ARG A 135 -14.23 12.14 -2.14
CA ARG A 135 -13.72 11.46 -3.34
C ARG A 135 -13.97 12.27 -4.61
N SER A 136 -15.15 12.89 -4.71
CA SER A 136 -15.50 13.76 -5.84
C SER A 136 -14.55 14.95 -5.93
N ILE A 137 -14.33 15.67 -4.81
CA ILE A 137 -13.39 16.80 -4.75
C ILE A 137 -11.97 16.36 -5.11
N LYS A 138 -11.50 15.22 -4.56
CA LYS A 138 -10.17 14.67 -4.91
C LYS A 138 -10.04 14.37 -6.39
N SER A 139 -11.07 13.80 -7.00
CA SER A 139 -11.06 13.48 -8.43
C SER A 139 -11.02 14.76 -9.27
N GLN A 140 -11.78 15.79 -8.89
CA GLN A 140 -11.76 17.10 -9.55
C GLN A 140 -10.36 17.72 -9.48
N LEU A 141 -9.77 17.81 -8.28
CA LEU A 141 -8.44 18.38 -8.09
C LEU A 141 -7.35 17.61 -8.87
N ARG A 142 -7.43 16.28 -8.91
CA ARG A 142 -6.47 15.47 -9.69
C ARG A 142 -6.61 15.66 -11.18
N ASN A 143 -7.82 15.89 -11.67
CA ASN A 143 -8.06 16.16 -13.09
C ASN A 143 -7.60 17.57 -13.46
N GLU A 144 -7.89 18.56 -12.61
CA GLU A 144 -7.47 19.96 -12.79
C GLU A 144 -5.94 20.10 -12.77
N TYR A 145 -5.28 19.42 -11.83
CA TYR A 145 -3.82 19.45 -11.65
C TYR A 145 -3.16 18.14 -12.13
N PHE A 146 -3.63 17.58 -13.24
CA PHE A 146 -3.12 16.30 -13.76
C PHE A 146 -1.59 16.31 -13.98
N ASN A 147 -1.07 17.41 -14.52
CA ASN A 147 0.37 17.57 -14.77
C ASN A 147 1.18 17.87 -13.48
N ASP A 148 0.50 18.34 -12.44
CA ASP A 148 1.09 18.72 -11.15
C ASP A 148 0.46 17.94 -9.98
N PRO A 149 0.80 16.64 -9.85
CA PRO A 149 0.25 15.78 -8.80
C PRO A 149 0.68 16.21 -7.39
N ILE A 150 1.76 16.99 -7.25
CA ILE A 150 2.22 17.52 -5.96
C ILE A 150 1.22 18.58 -5.48
N LYS A 151 0.92 19.56 -6.33
CA LYS A 151 -0.10 20.58 -6.04
C LYS A 151 -1.48 19.96 -5.82
N ALA A 152 -1.88 18.98 -6.64
CA ALA A 152 -3.13 18.25 -6.44
C ALA A 152 -3.23 17.65 -5.04
N ASN A 153 -2.17 16.95 -4.59
CA ASN A 153 -2.14 16.31 -3.27
C ASN A 153 -2.06 17.32 -2.12
N SER A 154 -1.37 18.45 -2.31
CA SER A 154 -1.34 19.56 -1.34
C SER A 154 -2.75 20.13 -1.12
N LEU A 155 -3.47 20.44 -2.20
CA LEU A 155 -4.84 20.96 -2.11
C LEU A 155 -5.82 19.95 -1.50
N ILE A 156 -5.65 18.65 -1.77
CA ILE A 156 -6.47 17.59 -1.15
C ILE A 156 -6.32 17.57 0.38
N ARG A 157 -5.13 17.91 0.90
CA ARG A 157 -4.88 18.00 2.35
C ARG A 157 -5.43 19.28 2.98
N GLN A 158 -5.80 20.28 2.18
CA GLN A 158 -6.40 21.53 2.65
C GLN A 158 -7.94 21.47 2.70
N ILE A 159 -8.55 20.33 2.35
CA ILE A 159 -9.99 20.14 2.41
C ILE A 159 -10.47 20.26 3.86
N THR A 160 -11.31 21.24 4.14
CA THR A 160 -11.87 21.50 5.48
C THR A 160 -13.15 20.70 5.73
N ALA A 161 -13.57 20.60 7.00
CA ALA A 161 -14.86 20.01 7.39
C ALA A 161 -16.04 20.68 6.67
N GLN A 162 -16.01 22.00 6.51
CA GLN A 162 -17.08 22.76 5.85
C GLN A 162 -17.18 22.42 4.35
N MET A 163 -16.06 22.25 3.65
CA MET A 163 -16.03 21.93 2.21
C MET A 163 -16.72 20.59 1.89
N ILE A 164 -16.64 19.63 2.81
CA ILE A 164 -17.28 18.31 2.66
C ILE A 164 -18.67 18.24 3.32
N GLY A 165 -19.10 19.32 3.96
CA GLY A 165 -20.41 19.44 4.60
C GLY A 165 -20.53 18.70 5.94
N LEU A 166 -19.42 18.46 6.64
CA LEU A 166 -19.48 17.88 7.99
C LEU A 166 -20.21 18.82 8.97
N PRO A 167 -20.85 18.26 10.02
CA PRO A 167 -21.50 19.03 11.07
C PRO A 167 -20.55 20.07 11.70
N SER A 168 -21.13 21.14 12.25
CA SER A 168 -20.37 22.27 12.81
C SER A 168 -19.42 21.86 13.94
N GLN A 169 -19.73 20.79 14.68
CA GLN A 169 -18.82 20.27 15.69
C GLN A 169 -17.47 19.79 15.11
N TYR A 170 -17.33 19.58 13.79
CA TYR A 170 -16.06 19.23 13.16
C TYR A 170 -15.27 20.44 12.64
N HIS A 171 -15.83 21.65 12.68
CA HIS A 171 -15.21 22.83 12.05
C HIS A 171 -13.99 23.35 12.81
N HIS A 172 -13.80 22.91 14.06
CA HIS A 172 -12.64 23.27 14.87
C HIS A 172 -11.41 22.39 14.60
N TYR A 173 -11.56 21.28 13.89
CA TYR A 173 -10.44 20.38 13.57
C TYR A 173 -9.56 20.98 12.47
N SER A 174 -8.26 20.70 12.54
CA SER A 174 -7.32 21.06 11.49
C SER A 174 -7.63 20.31 10.19
N THR A 175 -7.12 20.80 9.06
CA THR A 175 -7.29 20.10 7.77
C THR A 175 -6.59 18.73 7.77
N ASP A 176 -5.49 18.57 8.51
CA ASP A 176 -4.82 17.27 8.68
C ASP A 176 -5.68 16.30 9.51
N ASP A 177 -6.34 16.75 10.57
CA ASP A 177 -7.28 15.94 11.35
C ASP A 177 -8.45 15.46 10.47
N ILE A 178 -9.02 16.37 9.68
CA ILE A 178 -10.10 16.05 8.74
C ILE A 178 -9.64 15.08 7.67
N TYR A 179 -8.46 15.29 7.08
CA TYR A 179 -7.88 14.37 6.10
C TYR A 179 -7.71 12.96 6.70
N ASN A 180 -7.16 12.87 7.91
CA ASN A 180 -6.95 11.60 8.61
C ASN A 180 -8.27 10.91 8.97
N LEU A 181 -9.28 11.66 9.43
CA LEU A 181 -10.63 11.16 9.72
C LEU A 181 -11.27 10.55 8.47
N LEU A 182 -11.29 11.28 7.35
CA LEU A 182 -11.87 10.81 6.09
C LEU A 182 -11.12 9.62 5.53
N LYS A 183 -9.80 9.59 5.69
CA LYS A 183 -8.97 8.45 5.28
C LYS A 183 -9.27 7.22 6.13
N LYS A 184 -9.44 7.37 7.45
CA LYS A 184 -9.89 6.30 8.36
C LYS A 184 -11.25 5.76 7.92
N TRP A 185 -12.25 6.63 7.76
CA TRP A 185 -13.60 6.22 7.32
C TRP A 185 -13.58 5.50 5.98
N ARG A 186 -12.80 5.99 5.00
CA ARG A 186 -12.67 5.31 3.71
C ARG A 186 -12.02 3.94 3.82
N GLN A 187 -11.01 3.79 4.67
CA GLN A 187 -10.37 2.49 4.89
C GLN A 187 -11.36 1.51 5.54
N ILE A 188 -12.13 1.95 6.54
CA ILE A 188 -13.20 1.16 7.18
C ILE A 188 -14.22 0.71 6.14
N GLN A 189 -14.80 1.66 5.40
CA GLN A 189 -15.76 1.38 4.34
C GLN A 189 -15.18 0.38 3.33
N ALA A 190 -13.97 0.62 2.82
CA ALA A 190 -13.36 -0.28 1.85
C ALA A 190 -13.08 -1.69 2.39
N SER A 191 -12.88 -1.85 3.71
CA SER A 191 -12.73 -3.19 4.30
C SER A 191 -14.05 -3.95 4.37
N HIS A 192 -15.16 -3.25 4.57
CA HIS A 192 -16.50 -3.83 4.59
C HIS A 192 -17.05 -4.06 3.18
N ASP A 193 -16.75 -3.16 2.24
CA ASP A 193 -17.16 -3.25 0.84
C ASP A 193 -16.46 -4.41 0.08
N THR A 194 -15.48 -5.07 0.69
CA THR A 194 -14.63 -6.07 0.02
C THR A 194 -14.41 -7.29 0.91
N THR A 195 -13.72 -8.29 0.38
CA THR A 195 -13.34 -9.52 1.10
C THR A 195 -12.35 -9.30 2.24
N GLN A 196 -11.88 -8.07 2.47
CA GLN A 196 -10.87 -7.78 3.49
C GLN A 196 -11.36 -8.06 4.92
N ALA A 197 -12.62 -7.75 5.25
CA ALA A 197 -13.16 -8.04 6.58
C ALA A 197 -13.37 -9.56 6.79
N SER A 198 -13.87 -10.26 5.78
CA SER A 198 -14.22 -11.69 5.85
C SER A 198 -12.99 -12.60 5.74
N LEU A 199 -12.03 -12.28 4.87
CA LEU A 199 -10.84 -13.10 4.59
C LEU A 199 -9.56 -12.57 5.25
N GLY A 200 -9.55 -11.34 5.77
CA GLY A 200 -8.32 -10.69 6.24
C GLY A 200 -7.43 -10.17 5.10
N LEU A 201 -7.90 -10.24 3.85
CA LEU A 201 -7.22 -9.75 2.67
C LEU A 201 -8.19 -9.37 1.55
N ARG A 202 -7.71 -8.57 0.59
CA ARG A 202 -8.37 -8.36 -0.70
C ARG A 202 -7.37 -8.18 -1.82
N ILE A 203 -7.77 -8.50 -3.05
CA ILE A 203 -6.98 -8.18 -4.24
C ILE A 203 -7.11 -6.68 -4.52
N CYS A 204 -6.01 -5.93 -4.42
CA CYS A 204 -5.95 -4.54 -4.90
C CYS A 204 -5.81 -4.53 -6.42
N SER A 205 -4.85 -5.29 -6.93
CA SER A 205 -4.67 -5.47 -8.37
C SER A 205 -3.98 -6.80 -8.64
N MET A 206 -4.25 -7.39 -9.80
CA MET A 206 -3.61 -8.64 -10.21
C MET A 206 -3.52 -8.69 -11.73
N ASN A 207 -2.34 -8.93 -12.27
CA ASN A 207 -2.11 -9.04 -13.70
C ASN A 207 -1.28 -10.29 -14.02
N TYR A 208 -1.76 -11.10 -14.96
CA TYR A 208 -1.04 -12.26 -15.49
C TYR A 208 -1.68 -12.71 -16.81
N LYS A 209 -0.93 -13.49 -17.59
CA LYS A 209 -1.35 -14.15 -18.82
C LYS A 209 -1.76 -15.59 -18.50
N ASN A 210 -2.93 -16.00 -18.99
CA ASN A 210 -3.42 -17.37 -18.84
C ASN A 210 -2.75 -18.31 -19.85
N CYS A 211 -2.92 -19.62 -19.64
CA CYS A 211 -2.46 -20.66 -20.58
C CYS A 211 -2.98 -20.42 -22.01
N ASP A 212 -4.20 -19.89 -22.15
CA ASP A 212 -4.84 -19.60 -23.43
C ASP A 212 -4.39 -18.26 -24.04
N SER A 213 -3.35 -17.64 -23.48
CA SER A 213 -2.82 -16.32 -23.84
C SER A 213 -3.73 -15.12 -23.55
N GLU A 214 -4.91 -15.31 -22.96
CA GLU A 214 -5.73 -14.22 -22.44
C GLU A 214 -5.09 -13.56 -21.22
N VAL A 215 -5.10 -12.22 -21.18
CA VAL A 215 -4.58 -11.46 -20.03
C VAL A 215 -5.70 -11.26 -19.01
N THR A 216 -5.47 -11.72 -17.79
CA THR A 216 -6.25 -11.31 -16.63
C THR A 216 -5.66 -10.02 -16.09
N ASP A 217 -6.46 -8.94 -16.06
CA ASP A 217 -6.10 -7.65 -15.46
C ASP A 217 -7.18 -7.20 -14.49
N LEU A 218 -7.00 -7.55 -13.21
CA LEU A 218 -7.90 -7.19 -12.13
C LEU A 218 -7.48 -5.83 -11.57
N THR A 219 -8.37 -4.86 -11.69
CA THR A 219 -8.21 -3.53 -11.09
C THR A 219 -8.99 -3.44 -9.77
N PRO A 220 -8.71 -2.45 -8.90
CA PRO A 220 -9.49 -2.23 -7.68
C PRO A 220 -11.00 -2.05 -7.94
N ASN A 221 -11.39 -1.59 -9.12
CA ASN A 221 -12.81 -1.41 -9.48
C ASN A 221 -13.51 -2.73 -9.80
N ILE A 222 -12.77 -3.73 -10.29
CA ILE A 222 -13.28 -5.07 -10.56
C ILE A 222 -13.27 -5.86 -9.25
N SER A 223 -12.12 -5.93 -8.59
CA SER A 223 -11.91 -6.80 -7.42
C SER A 223 -12.69 -6.38 -6.18
N LYS A 224 -13.09 -5.11 -6.06
CA LYS A 224 -13.92 -4.66 -4.94
C LYS A 224 -15.28 -5.37 -4.85
N ASN A 225 -15.79 -5.91 -5.96
CA ASN A 225 -17.11 -6.54 -6.01
C ASN A 225 -17.04 -8.07 -5.83
N PHE A 226 -15.84 -8.62 -5.60
CA PHE A 226 -15.70 -10.06 -5.43
C PHE A 226 -16.37 -10.55 -4.15
N THR A 227 -17.04 -11.69 -4.27
CA THR A 227 -17.34 -12.58 -3.16
C THR A 227 -16.05 -13.22 -2.63
N ASP A 228 -16.13 -13.80 -1.43
CA ASP A 228 -15.01 -14.55 -0.84
C ASP A 228 -14.50 -15.65 -1.77
N ASN A 229 -15.41 -16.41 -2.39
CA ASN A 229 -15.07 -17.50 -3.31
C ASN A 229 -14.38 -16.98 -4.57
N GLU A 230 -14.84 -15.90 -5.17
CA GLU A 230 -14.19 -15.31 -6.35
C GLU A 230 -12.77 -14.82 -6.02
N CYS A 231 -12.61 -14.15 -4.87
CA CYS A 231 -11.30 -13.70 -4.40
C CYS A 231 -10.34 -14.89 -4.20
N ILE A 232 -10.79 -15.94 -3.52
CA ILE A 232 -10.01 -17.16 -3.29
C ILE A 232 -9.64 -17.83 -4.62
N ASN A 233 -10.59 -17.96 -5.55
CA ASN A 233 -10.35 -18.59 -6.85
C ASN A 233 -9.29 -17.85 -7.67
N HIS A 234 -9.33 -16.51 -7.68
CA HIS A 234 -8.32 -15.70 -8.36
C HIS A 234 -6.93 -15.86 -7.73
N ILE A 235 -6.84 -15.88 -6.40
CA ILE A 235 -5.56 -16.11 -5.71
C ILE A 235 -5.03 -17.53 -5.97
N SER A 236 -5.89 -18.55 -5.88
CA SER A 236 -5.52 -19.95 -6.16
C SER A 236 -4.97 -20.10 -7.57
N ARG A 237 -5.70 -19.58 -8.57
CA ARG A 237 -5.28 -19.62 -9.97
C ARG A 237 -3.95 -18.91 -10.20
N TYR A 238 -3.74 -17.75 -9.57
CA TYR A 238 -2.47 -17.02 -9.65
C TYR A 238 -1.30 -17.84 -9.06
N ILE A 239 -1.51 -18.48 -7.91
CA ILE A 239 -0.53 -19.37 -7.27
C ILE A 239 -0.21 -20.59 -8.15
N GLU A 240 -1.23 -21.21 -8.73
CA GLU A 240 -1.11 -22.38 -9.61
C GLU A 240 -0.29 -22.04 -10.87
N ILE A 241 -0.65 -20.96 -11.57
CA ILE A 241 0.05 -20.51 -12.79
C ILE A 241 1.52 -20.22 -12.50
N GLY A 242 1.79 -19.52 -11.39
CA GLY A 242 3.15 -19.14 -11.02
C GLY A 242 3.98 -20.22 -10.33
N ASN A 243 3.46 -21.45 -10.14
CA ASN A 243 4.18 -22.50 -9.39
C ASN A 243 4.54 -22.03 -7.96
N LEU A 244 3.70 -21.18 -7.37
CA LEU A 244 4.07 -20.42 -6.18
C LEU A 244 3.90 -21.17 -4.86
N TRP A 245 3.70 -22.49 -4.85
CA TRP A 245 3.65 -23.26 -3.58
C TRP A 245 4.92 -23.07 -2.73
N ARG A 246 6.05 -22.77 -3.38
CA ARG A 246 7.35 -22.51 -2.73
C ARG A 246 7.34 -21.27 -1.83
N ILE A 247 6.41 -20.32 -2.03
CA ILE A 247 6.30 -19.13 -1.17
C ILE A 247 5.73 -19.46 0.22
N SER A 248 5.14 -20.66 0.41
CA SER A 248 4.52 -21.06 1.69
C SER A 248 5.47 -20.89 2.87
N ASN A 249 6.74 -21.24 2.72
CA ASN A 249 7.74 -21.08 3.78
C ASN A 249 8.02 -19.60 4.09
N LYS A 250 8.14 -18.73 3.06
CA LYS A 250 8.30 -17.28 3.25
C LYS A 250 7.11 -16.70 4.03
N ILE A 251 5.89 -17.09 3.66
CA ILE A 251 4.65 -16.64 4.33
C ILE A 251 4.60 -17.11 5.79
N LYS A 252 4.96 -18.38 6.07
CA LYS A 252 4.98 -18.90 7.45
C LYS A 252 6.00 -18.18 8.33
N LEU A 253 7.18 -17.86 7.81
CA LEU A 253 8.19 -17.08 8.52
C LEU A 253 7.70 -15.67 8.82
N LEU A 254 7.07 -15.01 7.84
CA LEU A 254 6.43 -13.71 8.03
C LEU A 254 5.34 -13.76 9.12
N SER A 255 4.45 -14.75 9.07
CA SER A 255 3.40 -14.93 10.09
C SER A 255 3.99 -15.13 11.49
N LYS A 256 5.06 -15.93 11.61
CA LYS A 256 5.77 -16.14 12.89
C LYS A 256 6.36 -14.84 13.41
N TRP A 257 6.98 -14.04 12.54
CA TRP A 257 7.55 -12.77 12.94
C TRP A 257 6.48 -11.78 13.39
N ILE A 258 5.39 -11.62 12.63
CA ILE A 258 4.27 -10.71 12.98
C ILE A 258 3.67 -11.09 14.34
N SER A 259 3.55 -12.39 14.61
CA SER A 259 3.03 -12.89 15.89
C SER A 259 3.86 -12.45 17.10
N ASN A 260 5.15 -12.13 16.89
CA ASN A 260 6.06 -11.68 17.94
C ASN A 260 6.20 -10.15 18.01
N GLN A 261 5.49 -9.39 17.16
CA GLN A 261 5.60 -7.94 17.15
C GLN A 261 4.58 -7.27 18.08
N HIS A 262 4.98 -6.12 18.63
CA HIS A 262 4.10 -5.23 19.41
C HIS A 262 3.59 -4.05 18.57
N VAL A 263 3.38 -4.27 17.27
CA VAL A 263 2.85 -3.29 16.33
C VAL A 263 1.69 -3.86 15.53
N THR A 264 0.79 -2.98 15.10
CA THR A 264 -0.31 -3.29 14.18
C THR A 264 0.00 -2.69 12.81
N PHE A 265 -0.30 -3.45 11.77
CA PHE A 265 -0.07 -3.08 10.38
C PHE A 265 -1.42 -2.84 9.70
N CYS A 266 -1.63 -1.63 9.19
CA CYS A 266 -2.90 -1.25 8.57
C CYS A 266 -2.69 -0.97 7.09
N ALA A 267 -3.52 -1.58 6.24
CA ALA A 267 -3.54 -1.33 4.81
C ALA A 267 -2.19 -1.52 4.09
N THR A 268 -1.32 -2.38 4.63
CA THR A 268 -0.13 -2.90 3.96
C THR A 268 -0.50 -3.91 2.88
N SER A 269 0.42 -4.24 1.99
CA SER A 269 0.19 -5.18 0.89
C SER A 269 1.28 -6.24 0.81
N LEU A 270 0.88 -7.48 0.53
CA LEU A 270 1.77 -8.52 0.04
C LEU A 270 1.81 -8.42 -1.49
N LEU A 271 2.97 -8.06 -2.02
CA LEU A 271 3.25 -8.02 -3.45
C LEU A 271 3.89 -9.34 -3.85
N ILE A 272 3.17 -10.13 -4.65
CA ILE A 272 3.63 -11.42 -5.17
C ILE A 272 3.91 -11.23 -6.65
N VAL A 273 5.09 -11.62 -7.10
CA VAL A 273 5.52 -11.47 -8.49
C VAL A 273 6.19 -12.74 -8.99
N PHE A 274 6.05 -13.03 -10.28
CA PHE A 274 6.83 -14.06 -10.96
C PHE A 274 6.98 -13.74 -12.45
N ASP A 275 8.05 -14.21 -13.05
CA ASP A 275 8.24 -14.13 -14.49
C ASP A 275 7.54 -15.30 -15.18
N GLN A 276 6.62 -15.00 -16.09
CA GLN A 276 5.86 -16.03 -16.80
C GLN A 276 6.71 -16.77 -17.85
N ASN A 277 7.87 -16.23 -18.24
CA ASN A 277 8.84 -16.95 -19.07
C ASN A 277 9.80 -17.83 -18.24
N ASN A 278 9.97 -17.53 -16.96
CA ASN A 278 10.83 -18.28 -16.06
C ASN A 278 10.21 -18.36 -14.65
N LEU A 279 9.44 -19.41 -14.39
CA LEU A 279 8.74 -19.62 -13.11
C LEU A 279 9.67 -19.85 -11.91
N GLU A 280 10.98 -20.03 -12.14
CA GLU A 280 11.97 -20.06 -11.05
C GLU A 280 12.31 -18.64 -10.57
N ASN A 281 12.01 -17.62 -11.37
CA ASN A 281 12.16 -16.21 -11.01
C ASN A 281 10.84 -15.67 -10.41
N PHE A 282 10.72 -15.73 -9.09
CA PHE A 282 9.58 -15.22 -8.35
C PHE A 282 10.01 -14.54 -7.06
N ASP A 283 9.19 -13.62 -6.57
CA ASP A 283 9.40 -12.99 -5.29
C ASP A 283 8.11 -12.61 -4.57
N VAL A 284 8.22 -12.42 -3.25
CA VAL A 284 7.13 -12.02 -2.36
C VAL A 284 7.66 -10.97 -1.40
N ARG A 285 7.11 -9.76 -1.49
CA ARG A 285 7.50 -8.62 -0.65
C ARG A 285 6.31 -8.09 0.12
N TRP A 286 6.55 -7.71 1.38
CA TRP A 286 5.56 -6.98 2.16
C TRP A 286 5.87 -5.49 2.07
N ILE A 287 4.90 -4.70 1.64
CA ILE A 287 5.08 -3.29 1.25
C ILE A 287 3.95 -2.40 1.84
N ASP A 288 4.05 -1.09 1.58
CA ASP A 288 3.05 -0.07 1.94
C ASP A 288 2.90 0.19 3.45
N PHE A 289 4.02 0.41 4.14
CA PHE A 289 4.08 0.63 5.60
C PHE A 289 3.70 2.04 6.07
N ASN A 290 2.75 2.69 5.39
CA ASN A 290 2.28 4.02 5.76
C ASN A 290 1.59 4.07 7.14
N TYR A 291 1.05 2.94 7.59
CA TYR A 291 0.27 2.86 8.83
C TYR A 291 0.74 1.68 9.69
N VAL A 292 1.88 1.86 10.34
CA VAL A 292 2.39 0.96 11.37
C VAL A 292 2.25 1.64 12.73
N LEU A 293 1.50 1.04 13.64
CA LEU A 293 1.14 1.65 14.92
C LEU A 293 1.63 0.80 16.10
N PRO A 294 2.16 1.41 17.17
CA PRO A 294 2.44 0.68 18.40
C PRO A 294 1.13 0.24 19.08
N ILE A 295 1.12 -0.99 19.61
CA ILE A 295 0.00 -1.49 20.41
C ILE A 295 0.02 -0.78 21.77
N LYS A 296 -0.88 0.17 21.99
CA LYS A 296 -0.87 1.04 23.19
C LYS A 296 -1.46 0.41 24.47
N HIS A 297 -1.91 -0.84 24.49
CA HIS A 297 -2.51 -1.45 25.69
C HIS A 297 -2.01 -2.87 26.03
N LYS A 298 -1.52 -3.03 27.27
CA LYS A 298 -1.09 -4.27 27.96
C LYS A 298 -2.26 -5.16 28.39
N LYS A 299 -3.24 -5.43 27.53
CA LYS A 299 -4.09 -6.62 27.78
C LYS A 299 -3.51 -7.74 26.93
N SER A 300 -2.96 -8.72 27.63
CA SER A 300 -2.40 -9.98 27.14
C SER A 300 -3.01 -10.41 25.80
N ASP A 301 -2.14 -10.66 24.82
CA ASP A 301 -2.43 -11.18 23.49
C ASP A 301 -3.20 -10.23 22.56
N SER A 302 -2.48 -9.54 21.68
CA SER A 302 -3.06 -9.21 20.36
C SER A 302 -1.95 -8.99 19.33
N CYS A 303 -1.43 -10.09 18.78
CA CYS A 303 -0.81 -10.05 17.46
C CYS A 303 -1.80 -9.44 16.43
N ASP A 304 -1.32 -9.02 15.26
CA ASP A 304 -2.21 -8.52 14.20
C ASP A 304 -3.01 -9.69 13.58
N VAL A 305 -4.07 -10.10 14.29
CA VAL A 305 -4.90 -11.27 13.94
C VAL A 305 -5.44 -11.17 12.51
N ASN A 306 -5.69 -9.95 12.02
CA ASN A 306 -6.26 -9.75 10.70
C ASN A 306 -5.22 -9.95 9.59
N VAL A 307 -4.02 -9.42 9.76
CA VAL A 307 -2.92 -9.69 8.82
C VAL A 307 -2.59 -11.18 8.83
N LEU A 308 -2.52 -11.79 10.02
CA LEU A 308 -2.28 -13.23 10.18
C LEU A 308 -3.36 -14.08 9.51
N LYS A 309 -4.63 -13.67 9.59
CA LYS A 309 -5.74 -14.35 8.92
C LYS A 309 -5.56 -14.37 7.40
N GLY A 310 -5.21 -13.22 6.80
CA GLY A 310 -4.91 -13.13 5.37
C GLY A 310 -3.71 -13.98 4.95
N LEU A 311 -2.61 -13.91 5.72
CA LEU A 311 -1.42 -14.73 5.46
C LEU A 311 -1.70 -16.23 5.60
N GLN A 312 -2.50 -16.64 6.58
CA GLN A 312 -2.90 -18.03 6.75
C GLN A 312 -3.68 -18.53 5.54
N LEU A 313 -4.60 -17.72 5.00
CA LEU A 313 -5.34 -18.06 3.79
C LEU A 313 -4.39 -18.30 2.61
N ILE A 314 -3.47 -17.38 2.34
CA ILE A 314 -2.50 -17.54 1.25
C ILE A 314 -1.62 -18.77 1.50
N SER A 315 -1.14 -18.98 2.72
CA SER A 315 -0.33 -20.16 3.08
C SER A 315 -1.09 -21.47 2.84
N ASN A 316 -2.40 -21.51 3.07
CA ASN A 316 -3.24 -22.70 2.81
C ASN A 316 -3.40 -22.96 1.31
N LEU A 317 -3.51 -21.91 0.50
CA LEU A 317 -3.57 -22.03 -0.96
C LEU A 317 -2.24 -22.45 -1.59
N CYS A 318 -1.12 -22.29 -0.87
CA CYS A 318 0.19 -22.77 -1.29
C CYS A 318 0.49 -24.24 -0.92
N VAL A 319 -0.47 -25.00 -0.39
CA VAL A 319 -0.29 -26.43 -0.06
C VAL A 319 -0.60 -27.27 -1.28
N ARG A 320 0.30 -28.21 -1.61
CA ARG A 320 0.13 -29.17 -2.71
C ARG A 320 -0.76 -30.33 -2.32
#